data_AF-A0A085LVZ9-F1
#
_entry.id   AF-A0A085LVZ9-F1
#
_cell.length_a   1.000
_cell.length_b   1.000
_cell.length_c   1.000
_cell.angle_alpha   90.00
_cell.angle_beta   90.00
_cell.angle_gamma   90.00
#
_symmetry.space_group_name_H-M   'P 1'
#
loop_
_entity.id
_entity.type
_entity.pdbx_description
1 polymer ?
#
loop_
_entity_poly.entity_id
_entity_poly.type
_entity_poly.pdbx_seq_one_letter_code
_entity_poly.pdbx_strand_id
1 'polypeptide(L)'
;MENLRCEVRANIKFLSTLGWQPRRIIESLQQVYGSSAPSKSVVYDWIRRFKEGREATEDDRRARRPATATSEGIVALVRNLVEGDRRITIRRIARMAGISLHSAFGTLHETLGLRKLSAQWFQKALREEQLVRRVNLSRELLTKIEENESGFFDRIVTRDETNMTPRVRSNPSSGYLGGQQVQSSSKRSGRLEGLWRAYSGTRME
;
A
#
# COMPACT_ATOMS: atom_id res chain seq x y z
N MET A 1 8.28 20.36 20.79
CA MET A 1 9.66 20.49 21.31
C MET A 1 10.73 20.60 20.20
N GLU A 2 10.39 20.51 18.91
CA GLU A 2 11.35 20.68 17.80
C GLU A 2 11.86 22.13 17.63
N ASN A 3 11.08 23.13 18.04
CA ASN A 3 11.40 24.55 17.85
C ASN A 3 12.63 25.03 18.66
N LEU A 4 12.84 24.49 19.87
CA LEU A 4 13.92 24.94 20.76
C LEU A 4 15.32 24.70 20.16
N ARG A 5 15.50 23.63 19.39
CA ARG A 5 16.81 23.32 18.78
C ARG A 5 17.16 24.28 17.65
N CYS A 6 16.18 24.63 16.82
CA CYS A 6 16.37 25.59 15.73
C CYS A 6 16.58 27.01 16.29
N GLU A 7 15.83 27.39 17.34
CA GLU A 7 15.96 28.67 18.03
C GLU A 7 17.36 28.86 18.65
N VAL A 8 17.85 27.85 19.40
CA VAL A 8 19.19 27.89 20.01
C VAL A 8 20.27 28.07 18.93
N ARG A 9 20.14 27.37 17.78
CA ARG A 9 21.10 27.48 16.67
C ARG A 9 21.02 28.84 15.96
N ALA A 10 19.82 29.41 15.81
CA ALA A 10 19.65 30.76 15.30
C ALA A 10 20.32 31.80 16.21
N ASN A 11 20.20 31.64 17.52
CA ASN A 11 20.87 32.51 18.49
C ASN A 11 22.39 32.35 18.46
N ILE A 12 22.91 31.12 18.31
CA ILE A 12 24.34 30.89 18.10
C ILE A 12 24.82 31.58 16.81
N LYS A 13 24.06 31.46 15.72
CA LYS A 13 24.37 32.13 14.45
C LYS A 13 24.46 33.65 14.64
N PHE A 14 23.43 34.25 15.20
CA PHE A 14 23.36 35.69 15.46
C PHE A 14 24.54 36.18 16.31
N LEU A 15 24.79 35.53 17.45
CA LEU A 15 25.89 35.92 18.35
C LEU A 15 27.27 35.70 17.72
N SER A 16 27.44 34.66 16.92
CA SER A 16 28.68 34.42 16.18
C SER A 16 28.91 35.47 15.09
N THR A 17 27.85 35.91 14.40
CA THR A 17 27.94 37.00 13.40
C THR A 17 28.28 38.34 14.05
N LEU A 18 27.82 38.58 15.28
CA LEU A 18 28.20 39.75 16.08
C LEU A 18 29.66 39.71 16.59
N GLY A 19 30.40 38.63 16.32
CA GLY A 19 31.81 38.52 16.73
C GLY A 19 32.02 38.21 18.21
N TRP A 20 31.01 37.69 18.91
CA TRP A 20 31.14 37.35 20.32
C TRP A 20 32.10 36.18 20.53
N GLN A 21 32.86 36.25 21.63
CA GLN A 21 33.75 35.16 22.03
C GLN A 21 32.93 33.91 22.40
N PRO A 22 33.30 32.69 21.96
CA PRO A 22 32.53 31.47 22.21
C PRO A 22 32.19 31.24 23.70
N ARG A 23 33.09 31.62 24.60
CA ARG A 23 32.86 31.55 26.06
C ARG A 23 31.64 32.39 26.49
N ARG A 24 31.53 33.63 26.00
CA ARG A 24 30.39 34.51 26.30
C ARG A 24 29.09 33.95 25.73
N ILE A 25 29.14 33.38 24.53
CA ILE A 25 27.97 32.73 23.90
C ILE A 25 27.47 31.58 24.78
N ILE A 26 28.36 30.72 25.28
CA ILE A 26 28.00 29.60 26.15
C ILE A 26 27.37 30.11 27.46
N GLU A 27 27.95 31.13 28.09
CA GLU A 27 27.44 31.71 29.33
C GLU A 27 26.04 32.33 29.12
N SER A 28 25.82 33.06 28.02
CA SER A 28 24.51 33.63 27.68
C SER A 28 23.46 32.56 27.37
N LEU A 29 23.83 31.51 26.64
CA LEU A 29 22.93 30.37 26.38
C LEU A 29 22.57 29.64 27.69
N GLN A 30 23.52 29.49 28.61
CA GLN A 30 23.26 28.89 29.92
C GLN A 30 22.31 29.74 30.78
N GLN A 31 22.42 31.06 30.70
CA GLN A 31 21.55 31.99 31.43
C GLN A 31 20.11 31.96 30.90
N VAL A 32 19.92 31.88 29.59
CA VAL A 32 18.59 31.89 28.95
C VAL A 32 17.92 30.52 29.02
N TYR A 33 18.65 29.45 28.72
CA TYR A 33 18.09 28.09 28.56
C TYR A 33 18.29 27.17 29.77
N GLY A 34 19.12 27.56 30.75
CA GLY A 34 19.33 26.80 31.98
C GLY A 34 19.72 25.35 31.74
N SER A 35 18.95 24.41 32.29
CA SER A 35 19.17 22.96 32.12
C SER A 35 18.95 22.46 30.68
N SER A 36 18.29 23.25 29.83
CA SER A 36 18.03 22.93 28.42
C SER A 36 19.09 23.50 27.48
N ALA A 37 20.13 24.15 28.01
CA ALA A 37 21.22 24.70 27.21
C ALA A 37 22.01 23.59 26.47
N PRO A 38 22.47 23.85 25.24
CA PRO A 38 23.32 22.92 24.51
C PRO A 38 24.68 22.76 25.21
N SER A 39 25.29 21.57 25.09
CA SER A 39 26.64 21.36 25.61
C SER A 39 27.66 22.25 24.91
N LYS A 40 28.77 22.54 25.59
CA LYS A 40 29.86 23.37 25.03
C LYS A 40 30.33 22.85 23.67
N SER A 41 30.47 21.53 23.50
CA SER A 41 30.89 20.91 22.25
C SER A 41 29.93 21.18 21.09
N VAL A 42 28.62 21.13 21.34
CA VAL A 42 27.59 21.45 20.33
C VAL A 42 27.70 22.92 19.93
N VAL A 43 27.88 23.83 20.88
CA VAL A 43 28.05 25.27 20.58
C VAL A 43 29.28 25.51 19.71
N TYR A 44 30.43 24.92 20.04
CA TYR A 44 31.64 25.05 19.22
C TYR A 44 31.47 24.48 17.81
N ASP A 45 30.83 23.33 17.67
CA ASP A 45 30.58 22.72 16.36
C ASP A 45 29.69 23.61 15.48
N TRP A 46 28.64 24.22 16.05
CA TRP A 46 27.78 25.15 15.32
C TRP A 46 28.49 26.46 14.97
N ILE A 47 29.28 27.04 15.88
CA ILE A 47 30.10 28.23 15.58
C ILE A 47 31.05 27.94 14.41
N ARG A 48 31.70 26.77 14.41
CA ARG A 48 32.56 26.33 13.30
C ARG A 48 31.78 26.25 11.98
N ARG A 49 30.64 25.56 11.97
CA ARG A 49 29.79 25.42 10.76
C ARG A 49 29.33 26.77 10.22
N PHE A 50 28.97 27.71 11.08
CA PHE A 50 28.58 29.07 10.67
C PHE A 50 29.76 29.87 10.11
N LYS A 51 30.97 29.71 10.67
CA LYS A 51 32.20 30.30 10.11
C LYS A 51 32.59 29.71 8.76
N GLU A 52 32.28 28.44 8.53
CA GLU A 52 32.46 27.73 7.25
C GLU A 52 31.38 28.09 6.21
N GLY A 53 30.44 29.00 6.53
CA GLY A 53 29.46 29.54 5.58
C GLY A 53 28.11 28.81 5.52
N ARG A 54 27.83 27.86 6.43
CA ARG A 54 26.51 27.22 6.50
C ARG A 54 25.45 28.18 7.03
N GLU A 55 24.35 28.38 6.30
CA GLU A 55 23.28 29.28 6.77
C GLU A 55 22.10 28.59 7.45
N ALA A 56 21.88 27.31 7.16
CA ALA A 56 20.74 26.53 7.65
C ALA A 56 20.90 26.14 9.14
N THR A 57 19.87 26.45 9.94
CA THR A 57 19.76 26.07 11.36
C THR A 57 19.15 24.68 11.56
N GLU A 58 18.48 24.15 10.53
CA GLU A 58 17.89 22.81 10.55
C GLU A 58 18.96 21.72 10.44
N ASP A 59 18.62 20.52 10.95
CA ASP A 59 19.43 19.31 10.72
C ASP A 59 19.43 18.99 9.23
N ASP A 60 20.59 18.61 8.69
CA ASP A 60 20.62 18.06 7.33
C ASP A 60 19.75 16.82 7.25
N ARG A 61 19.17 16.58 6.07
CA ARG A 61 18.48 15.31 5.79
C ARG A 61 19.44 14.17 6.09
N ARG A 62 19.19 13.47 7.20
CA ARG A 62 20.01 12.33 7.59
C ARG A 62 19.87 11.28 6.49
N ALA A 63 20.99 10.90 5.88
CA ALA A 63 21.03 9.73 5.02
C ALA A 63 20.56 8.55 5.87
N ARG A 64 19.37 8.03 5.57
CA ARG A 64 18.92 6.77 6.15
C ARG A 64 19.89 5.70 5.66
N ARG A 65 20.22 4.73 6.52
CA ARG A 65 20.94 3.54 6.10
C ARG A 65 20.21 2.96 4.89
N PRO A 66 20.87 2.79 3.73
CA PRO A 66 20.21 2.16 2.59
C PRO A 66 19.77 0.78 3.04
N ALA A 67 18.46 0.52 2.97
CA ALA A 67 17.96 -0.80 3.24
C ALA A 67 18.63 -1.74 2.23
N THR A 68 19.36 -2.74 2.71
CA THR A 68 20.13 -3.68 1.87
C THR A 68 19.23 -4.41 0.85
N ALA A 69 17.91 -4.34 1.02
CA ALA A 69 16.88 -4.89 0.14
C ALA A 69 16.39 -3.95 -0.98
N THR A 70 16.94 -2.74 -1.10
CA THR A 70 16.58 -1.75 -2.15
C THR A 70 17.70 -1.60 -3.18
N SER A 71 18.47 -2.66 -3.46
CA SER A 71 19.32 -2.65 -4.65
C SER A 71 18.42 -2.70 -5.89
N GLU A 72 18.74 -1.92 -6.91
CA GLU A 72 17.94 -1.84 -8.15
C GLU A 72 17.71 -3.24 -8.76
N GLY A 73 18.71 -4.12 -8.66
CA GLY A 73 18.61 -5.51 -9.12
C GLY A 73 17.58 -6.35 -8.35
N ILE A 74 17.47 -6.19 -7.03
CA ILE A 74 16.45 -6.90 -6.23
C ILE A 74 15.06 -6.36 -6.59
N VAL A 75 14.92 -5.04 -6.78
CA VAL A 75 13.65 -4.43 -7.17
C VAL A 75 13.20 -4.94 -8.54
N ALA A 76 14.09 -4.99 -9.53
CA ALA A 76 13.82 -5.55 -10.85
C ALA A 76 13.41 -7.03 -10.79
N LEU A 77 14.09 -7.83 -9.97
CA LEU A 77 13.73 -9.23 -9.77
C LEU A 77 12.33 -9.38 -9.16
N VAL A 78 12.00 -8.59 -8.13
CA VAL A 78 10.65 -8.59 -7.53
C VAL A 78 9.58 -8.18 -8.55
N ARG A 79 9.85 -7.19 -9.41
CA ARG A 79 8.95 -6.80 -10.51
C ARG A 79 8.69 -7.99 -11.45
N ASN A 80 9.73 -8.64 -11.94
CA ASN A 80 9.62 -9.78 -12.85
C ASN A 80 8.82 -10.94 -12.23
N LEU A 81 9.02 -11.21 -10.94
CA LEU A 81 8.28 -12.25 -10.22
C LEU A 81 6.77 -11.96 -10.14
N VAL A 82 6.40 -10.70 -9.92
CA VAL A 82 4.99 -10.29 -9.85
C VAL A 82 4.34 -10.26 -11.24
N GLU A 83 5.08 -9.85 -12.26
CA GLU A 83 4.59 -9.82 -13.63
C GLU A 83 4.36 -11.22 -14.20
N GLY A 84 5.24 -12.17 -13.88
CA GLY A 84 5.07 -13.58 -14.25
C GLY A 84 3.91 -14.27 -13.52
N ASP A 85 3.71 -13.98 -12.24
CA ASP A 85 2.61 -14.53 -11.44
C ASP A 85 2.01 -13.47 -10.51
N ARG A 86 0.90 -12.88 -10.96
CA ARG A 86 0.19 -11.85 -10.16
C ARG A 86 -0.37 -12.38 -8.85
N ARG A 87 -0.46 -13.71 -8.63
CA ARG A 87 -0.95 -14.33 -7.39
C ARG A 87 0.16 -14.72 -6.43
N ILE A 88 1.41 -14.39 -6.76
CA ILE A 88 2.56 -14.78 -5.95
C ILE A 88 2.47 -14.26 -4.50
N THR A 89 2.84 -15.11 -3.56
CA THR A 89 2.84 -14.76 -2.14
C THR A 89 4.11 -13.99 -1.75
N ILE A 90 3.98 -13.07 -0.80
CA ILE A 90 5.12 -12.30 -0.25
C ILE A 90 6.21 -13.24 0.28
N ARG A 91 5.83 -14.38 0.89
CA ARG A 91 6.78 -15.40 1.35
C ARG A 91 7.59 -16.00 0.22
N ARG A 92 6.95 -16.26 -0.94
CA ARG A 92 7.65 -16.79 -2.11
C ARG A 92 8.58 -15.75 -2.72
N ILE A 93 8.13 -14.50 -2.82
CA ILE A 93 8.98 -13.37 -3.28
C ILE A 93 10.21 -13.23 -2.38
N ALA A 94 10.02 -13.14 -1.06
CA ALA A 94 11.12 -12.97 -0.10
C ALA A 94 12.16 -14.09 -0.22
N ARG A 95 11.71 -15.34 -0.37
CA ARG A 95 12.60 -16.49 -0.55
C ARG A 95 13.37 -16.44 -1.87
N MET A 96 12.71 -16.11 -2.97
CA MET A 96 13.34 -16.05 -4.30
C MET A 96 14.30 -14.86 -4.43
N ALA A 97 13.97 -13.73 -3.81
CA ALA A 97 14.79 -12.53 -3.80
C ALA A 97 15.88 -12.54 -2.72
N GLY A 98 15.89 -13.52 -1.82
CA GLY A 98 16.87 -13.61 -0.72
C GLY A 98 16.76 -12.49 0.32
N ILE A 99 15.57 -11.91 0.49
CA ILE A 99 15.32 -10.77 1.39
C ILE A 99 14.37 -11.14 2.53
N SER A 100 14.33 -10.30 3.57
CA SER A 100 13.36 -10.46 4.65
C SER A 100 11.91 -10.25 4.17
N LEU A 101 10.94 -10.84 4.86
CA LEU A 101 9.50 -10.64 4.56
C LEU A 101 9.08 -9.17 4.63
N HIS A 102 9.59 -8.45 5.63
CA HIS A 102 9.30 -7.03 5.81
C HIS A 102 9.86 -6.22 4.64
N SER A 103 11.09 -6.51 4.22
CA SER A 103 11.69 -5.88 3.05
C SER A 103 10.91 -6.16 1.77
N ALA A 104 10.51 -7.40 1.52
CA ALA A 104 9.70 -7.75 0.36
C ALA A 104 8.35 -7.01 0.35
N PHE A 105 7.72 -6.86 1.52
CA PHE A 105 6.51 -6.07 1.67
C PHE A 105 6.74 -4.59 1.37
N GLY A 106 7.80 -4.00 1.92
CA GLY A 106 8.21 -2.61 1.64
C GLY A 106 8.48 -2.38 0.17
N THR A 107 9.24 -3.26 -0.49
CA THR A 107 9.49 -3.17 -1.94
C THR A 107 8.19 -3.21 -2.74
N LEU A 108 7.28 -4.14 -2.44
CA LEU A 108 5.99 -4.24 -3.14
C LEU A 108 5.12 -2.99 -2.94
N HIS A 109 4.99 -2.49 -1.72
CA HIS A 109 4.04 -1.43 -1.40
C HIS A 109 4.62 -0.01 -1.56
N GLU A 110 5.85 0.22 -1.08
CA GLU A 110 6.49 1.54 -1.08
C GLU A 110 7.23 1.81 -2.39
N THR A 111 7.98 0.84 -2.91
CA THR A 111 8.78 1.03 -4.14
C THR A 111 7.98 0.78 -5.41
N LEU A 112 7.18 -0.29 -5.44
CA LEU A 112 6.39 -0.69 -6.61
C LEU A 112 4.94 -0.17 -6.59
N GLY A 113 4.46 0.33 -5.45
CA GLY A 113 3.08 0.85 -5.34
C GLY A 113 1.99 -0.21 -5.56
N LEU A 114 2.31 -1.49 -5.36
CA LEU A 114 1.41 -2.61 -5.61
C LEU A 114 0.51 -2.86 -4.40
N ARG A 115 -0.76 -3.17 -4.68
CA ARG A 115 -1.74 -3.60 -3.68
C ARG A 115 -2.25 -4.99 -3.99
N LYS A 116 -2.55 -5.74 -2.94
CA LYS A 116 -3.20 -7.05 -3.04
C LYS A 116 -4.71 -6.85 -3.13
N LEU A 117 -5.29 -7.28 -4.24
CA LEU A 117 -6.72 -7.31 -4.49
C LEU A 117 -7.22 -8.75 -4.36
N SER A 118 -8.45 -8.98 -3.92
CA SER A 118 -9.06 -10.32 -4.01
C SER A 118 -9.44 -10.62 -5.46
N ALA A 119 -9.20 -11.85 -5.93
CA ALA A 119 -9.77 -12.29 -7.20
C ALA A 119 -11.30 -12.25 -7.13
N GLN A 120 -11.94 -11.74 -8.18
CA GLN A 120 -13.40 -11.80 -8.31
C GLN A 120 -13.81 -13.22 -8.67
N TRP A 121 -14.88 -13.69 -8.03
CA TRP A 121 -15.47 -14.99 -8.36
C TRP A 121 -16.12 -14.91 -9.73
N PHE A 122 -15.82 -15.88 -10.59
CA PHE A 122 -16.43 -16.01 -11.91
C PHE A 122 -17.22 -17.31 -11.98
N GLN A 123 -18.49 -17.23 -12.42
CA GLN A 123 -19.45 -18.33 -12.30
C GLN A 123 -19.06 -19.60 -13.09
N LYS A 124 -18.31 -19.48 -14.20
CA LYS A 124 -17.89 -20.64 -15.00
C LYS A 124 -16.71 -20.31 -15.91
N ALA A 125 -15.69 -21.17 -15.98
CA ALA A 125 -14.66 -21.06 -17.01
C ALA A 125 -15.29 -21.35 -18.39
N LEU A 126 -15.30 -20.35 -19.27
CA LEU A 126 -15.86 -20.46 -20.62
C LEU A 126 -14.83 -21.07 -21.57
N ARG A 127 -15.29 -21.88 -22.52
CA ARG A 127 -14.49 -22.30 -23.68
C ARG A 127 -14.47 -21.21 -24.73
N GLU A 128 -13.44 -21.21 -25.59
CA GLU A 128 -13.26 -20.19 -26.64
C GLU A 128 -14.51 -20.00 -27.51
N GLU A 129 -15.10 -21.11 -27.98
CA GLU A 129 -16.33 -21.07 -28.78
C GLU A 129 -17.53 -20.47 -28.03
N GLN A 130 -17.59 -20.63 -26.70
CA GLN A 130 -18.64 -20.04 -25.89
C GLN A 130 -18.41 -18.54 -25.73
N LEU A 131 -17.16 -18.11 -25.65
CA LEU A 131 -16.78 -16.71 -25.56
C LEU A 131 -17.13 -15.97 -26.86
N VAL A 132 -16.75 -16.52 -28.01
CA VAL A 132 -17.11 -15.97 -29.33
C VAL A 132 -18.62 -15.89 -29.51
N ARG A 133 -19.36 -16.96 -29.18
CA ARG A 133 -20.83 -16.96 -29.24
C ARG A 133 -21.45 -15.87 -28.38
N ARG A 134 -20.97 -15.69 -27.14
CA ARG A 134 -21.49 -14.63 -26.24
C ARG A 134 -21.20 -13.23 -26.79
N VAL A 135 -20.02 -12.99 -27.35
CA VAL A 135 -19.66 -11.69 -27.94
C VAL A 135 -20.53 -11.39 -29.16
N ASN A 136 -20.74 -12.35 -30.05
CA ASN A 136 -21.57 -12.17 -31.24
C ASN A 136 -23.03 -11.89 -30.87
N LEU A 137 -23.61 -12.69 -29.97
CA LEU A 137 -24.99 -12.47 -29.49
C LEU A 137 -25.13 -11.10 -28.81
N SER A 138 -24.13 -10.68 -28.04
CA SER A 138 -24.15 -9.36 -27.38
C SER A 138 -24.11 -8.22 -28.39
N ARG A 139 -23.32 -8.36 -29.48
CA ARG A 139 -23.28 -7.37 -30.56
C ARG A 139 -24.60 -7.30 -31.32
N GLU A 140 -25.19 -8.45 -31.65
CA GLU A 140 -26.51 -8.50 -32.32
C GLU A 140 -27.63 -7.93 -31.45
N LEU A 141 -27.57 -8.13 -30.13
CA LEU A 141 -28.51 -7.51 -29.21
C LEU A 141 -28.29 -5.99 -29.13
N LEU A 142 -27.03 -5.54 -29.13
CA LEU A 142 -26.69 -4.11 -29.12
C LEU A 142 -27.22 -3.39 -30.36
N THR A 143 -27.01 -3.94 -31.56
CA THR A 143 -27.54 -3.34 -32.80
C THR A 143 -29.05 -3.24 -32.78
N LYS A 144 -29.75 -4.26 -32.26
CA LYS A 144 -31.22 -4.23 -32.12
C LYS A 144 -31.72 -3.22 -31.09
N ILE A 145 -30.93 -2.94 -30.05
CA ILE A 145 -31.22 -1.88 -29.08
C ILE A 145 -31.06 -0.52 -29.75
N GLU A 146 -29.97 -0.30 -30.48
CA GLU A 146 -29.67 0.96 -31.19
C GLU A 146 -30.72 1.27 -32.28
N GLU A 147 -31.22 0.25 -32.99
CA GLU A 147 -32.28 0.41 -33.98
C GLU A 147 -33.64 0.80 -33.38
N ASN A 148 -33.86 0.56 -32.08
CA ASN A 148 -35.16 0.76 -31.44
C ASN A 148 -35.02 1.20 -29.97
N GLU A 149 -34.29 2.30 -29.74
CA GLU A 149 -33.85 2.75 -28.42
C GLU A 149 -34.98 2.88 -27.38
N SER A 150 -36.14 3.40 -27.79
CA SER A 150 -37.22 3.75 -26.86
C SER A 150 -38.18 2.62 -26.53
N GLY A 151 -38.26 1.55 -27.34
CA GLY A 151 -39.31 0.52 -27.22
C GLY A 151 -38.80 -0.92 -27.14
N PHE A 152 -37.48 -1.13 -27.19
CA PHE A 152 -36.90 -2.48 -27.21
C PHE A 152 -37.14 -3.24 -25.90
N PHE A 153 -36.93 -2.59 -24.75
CA PHE A 153 -37.03 -3.24 -23.44
C PHE A 153 -38.48 -3.53 -23.02
N ASP A 154 -39.45 -2.72 -23.46
CA ASP A 154 -40.87 -2.88 -23.11
C ASP A 154 -41.48 -4.18 -23.66
N ARG A 155 -40.83 -4.79 -24.66
CA ARG A 155 -41.29 -6.02 -25.33
C ARG A 155 -40.65 -7.28 -24.76
N ILE A 156 -39.71 -7.15 -23.82
CA ILE A 156 -38.94 -8.27 -23.29
C ILE A 156 -39.53 -8.71 -21.96
N VAL A 157 -39.92 -9.99 -21.90
CA VAL A 157 -40.27 -10.66 -20.64
C VAL A 157 -39.22 -11.74 -20.37
N THR A 158 -38.53 -11.65 -19.24
CA THR A 158 -37.54 -12.65 -18.82
C THR A 158 -38.06 -13.46 -17.64
N ARG A 159 -37.63 -14.71 -17.55
CA ARG A 159 -37.92 -15.62 -16.42
C ARG A 159 -36.65 -16.38 -16.06
N ASP A 160 -36.35 -16.46 -14.78
CA ASP A 160 -35.28 -17.28 -14.21
C ASP A 160 -35.77 -17.92 -12.90
N GLU A 161 -35.20 -19.07 -12.54
CA GLU A 161 -35.59 -19.84 -11.36
C GLU A 161 -34.45 -19.83 -10.33
N THR A 162 -34.67 -19.16 -9.21
CA THR A 162 -33.71 -19.12 -8.09
C THR A 162 -34.19 -20.03 -6.97
N ASN A 163 -33.38 -21.03 -6.63
CA ASN A 163 -33.66 -21.90 -5.48
C ASN A 163 -33.54 -21.11 -4.16
N MET A 164 -34.64 -20.96 -3.44
CA MET A 164 -34.64 -20.45 -2.07
C MET A 164 -34.51 -21.60 -1.08
N THR A 165 -33.38 -21.66 -0.37
CA THR A 165 -33.25 -22.56 0.77
C THR A 165 -33.75 -21.85 2.04
N PRO A 166 -34.75 -22.41 2.77
CA PRO A 166 -35.25 -21.80 3.98
C PRO A 166 -34.15 -21.74 5.04
N ARG A 167 -34.00 -20.58 5.69
CA ARG A 167 -33.05 -20.35 6.77
C ARG A 167 -33.57 -21.05 8.02
N VAL A 168 -33.16 -22.30 8.23
CA VAL A 168 -33.42 -22.99 9.51
C VAL A 168 -32.63 -22.26 10.60
N ARG A 169 -33.33 -21.54 11.50
CA ARG A 169 -32.74 -21.16 12.79
C ARG A 169 -32.60 -22.45 13.58
N SER A 170 -31.41 -23.02 13.60
CA SER A 170 -31.13 -24.19 14.42
C SER A 170 -31.30 -23.82 15.90
N ASN A 171 -32.41 -24.24 16.51
CA ASN A 171 -32.47 -24.38 17.97
C ASN A 171 -31.53 -25.54 18.34
N PRO A 172 -30.60 -25.38 19.30
CA PRO A 172 -29.58 -26.40 19.62
C PRO A 172 -30.11 -27.68 20.30
N SER A 173 -31.42 -27.93 20.32
CA SER A 173 -32.03 -28.93 21.19
C SER A 173 -33.13 -29.71 20.47
N SER A 174 -32.75 -30.63 19.58
CA SER A 174 -33.54 -31.84 19.33
C SER A 174 -32.70 -32.85 18.55
N GLY A 175 -32.40 -33.98 19.18
CA GLY A 175 -31.67 -35.09 18.58
C GLY A 175 -32.53 -35.93 17.63
N TYR A 176 -31.89 -36.35 16.54
CA TYR A 176 -32.14 -37.50 15.65
C TYR A 176 -33.53 -37.72 15.01
N LEU A 177 -33.56 -37.85 13.66
CA LEU A 177 -33.66 -39.13 12.93
C LEU A 177 -33.89 -38.90 11.41
N GLY A 178 -33.35 -39.80 10.58
CA GLY A 178 -33.86 -40.07 9.24
C GLY A 178 -32.92 -39.68 8.09
N GLY A 179 -32.41 -40.68 7.39
CA GLY A 179 -31.40 -40.52 6.34
C GLY A 179 -31.94 -40.15 4.96
N GLN A 180 -31.14 -39.38 4.24
CA GLN A 180 -30.76 -39.64 2.85
C GLN A 180 -29.53 -38.78 2.58
N GLN A 181 -28.39 -39.44 2.43
CA GLN A 181 -27.16 -38.78 2.05
C GLN A 181 -27.24 -38.49 0.55
N VAL A 182 -27.92 -37.39 0.19
CA VAL A 182 -27.69 -36.75 -1.09
C VAL A 182 -26.25 -36.23 -1.04
N GLN A 183 -25.38 -36.85 -1.83
CA GLN A 183 -24.00 -36.39 -1.98
C GLN A 183 -24.02 -35.00 -2.60
N SER A 184 -24.07 -33.96 -1.75
CA SER A 184 -23.83 -32.59 -2.16
C SER A 184 -22.35 -32.44 -2.49
N SER A 185 -22.02 -32.68 -3.75
CA SER A 185 -20.73 -32.40 -4.36
C SER A 185 -20.52 -30.90 -4.51
N SER A 186 -20.24 -30.23 -3.39
CA SER A 186 -19.63 -28.90 -3.43
C SER A 186 -18.76 -28.74 -2.20
N LYS A 187 -17.56 -29.33 -2.25
CA LYS A 187 -16.48 -28.89 -1.38
C LYS A 187 -16.20 -27.42 -1.72
N ARG A 188 -16.81 -26.51 -0.96
CA ARG A 188 -16.44 -25.09 -0.89
C ARG A 188 -15.04 -25.00 -0.29
N SER A 189 -14.04 -25.22 -1.11
CA SER A 189 -12.64 -25.00 -0.78
C SER A 189 -11.95 -24.31 -1.95
N GLY A 190 -12.43 -23.11 -2.27
CA GLY A 190 -11.70 -22.18 -3.11
C GLY A 190 -11.11 -21.10 -2.22
N ARG A 191 -9.85 -21.25 -1.81
CA ARG A 191 -9.10 -20.17 -1.16
C ARG A 191 -9.11 -18.97 -2.11
N LEU A 192 -9.70 -17.86 -1.70
CA LEU A 192 -9.69 -16.62 -2.48
C LEU A 192 -8.24 -16.12 -2.56
N GLU A 193 -7.55 -16.46 -3.65
CA GLU A 193 -6.20 -15.97 -3.90
C GLU A 193 -6.27 -14.52 -4.40
N GLY A 194 -5.42 -13.68 -3.82
CA GLY A 194 -5.35 -12.27 -4.19
C GLY A 194 -4.37 -12.03 -5.34
N LEU A 195 -4.64 -11.02 -6.16
CA LEU A 195 -3.81 -10.55 -7.26
C LEU A 195 -3.13 -9.23 -6.87
N TRP A 196 -1.86 -9.07 -7.23
CA TRP A 196 -1.17 -7.79 -7.13
C TRP A 196 -1.50 -6.91 -8.34
N ARG A 197 -1.84 -5.63 -8.10
CA ARG A 197 -2.01 -4.61 -9.15
C ARG A 197 -1.40 -3.28 -8.71
N ALA A 198 -0.92 -2.52 -9.69
CA ALA A 198 -0.51 -1.13 -9.50
C ALA A 198 -1.73 -0.25 -9.20
N TYR A 199 -1.57 0.72 -8.31
CA TYR A 199 -2.60 1.68 -7.98
C TYR A 199 -2.77 2.68 -9.13
N SER A 200 -3.93 2.69 -9.79
CA SER A 200 -4.26 3.60 -10.90
C SER A 200 -5.10 4.81 -10.46
N GLY A 201 -5.14 5.12 -9.16
CA GLY A 201 -5.88 6.26 -8.64
C GLY A 201 -5.05 7.53 -8.78
N THR A 202 -5.41 8.39 -9.74
CA THR A 202 -5.06 9.81 -9.73
C THR A 202 -5.56 10.39 -8.41
N ARG A 203 -4.62 10.78 -7.55
CA ARG A 203 -4.88 11.57 -6.35
C ARG A 203 -5.21 12.98 -6.85
N MET A 204 -6.50 13.30 -6.98
CA MET A 204 -6.92 14.70 -7.04
C MET A 204 -6.51 15.31 -5.69
N GLU A 205 -5.74 16.39 -5.78
CA GLU A 205 -5.21 17.18 -4.65
C GLU A 205 -6.32 17.82 -3.81
#